data_AF-A0A3D1AGF6-F1
#
_entry.id   AF-A0A3D1AGF6-F1
#
_cell.length_a   1.000
_cell.length_b   1.000
_cell.length_c   1.000
_cell.angle_alpha   90.00
_cell.angle_beta   90.00
_cell.angle_gamma   90.00
#
_symmetry.space_group_name_H-M   'P 1'
#
loop_
_entity.id
_entity.type
_entity.pdbx_description
1 polymer ?
#
loop_
_entity_poly.entity_id
_entity_poly.type
_entity_poly.pdbx_seq_one_letter_code
_entity_poly.pdbx_strand_id
1 'polypeptide(L)'
;MADLMNIPVEELGKEALKYEKIYPVASRCGVFAKTDVQNLISRNIPVADISMSILHTVALQSITSLARGRDITPKILCIGGPLTFIPALRNSFGDLLNMDASDLVLPENSEYFPAWGCALCCREDDNIQELTSVVLNMTETNETGIPVSDKNALPVLFNNEDEYEDWKSKRKIKRLKREELGVRKNIECFLGIDSGSTTTKILILDENERLIYTFYAPNKGNPLKKAIEGLEQFYREAEEKGVSFSFAASAATGYGEDLIKSALGLDFGIVETMAHLSGARYVDPDVSFVLDIGGQDIKSIFTDKG
;
A
#
# COMPACT_ATOMS: atom_id res chain seq x y z
N MET A 1 -4.78 3.02 -7.22
CA MET A 1 -5.24 4.32 -6.67
C MET A 1 -6.74 4.33 -6.40
N ALA A 2 -7.58 3.83 -7.31
CA ALA A 2 -9.03 3.70 -7.09
C ALA A 2 -9.37 3.04 -5.73
N ASP A 3 -8.69 1.93 -5.39
CA ASP A 3 -8.86 1.25 -4.09
C ASP A 3 -8.59 2.14 -2.86
N LEU A 4 -7.63 3.08 -2.94
CA LEU A 4 -7.33 4.00 -1.84
C LEU A 4 -8.46 5.00 -1.59
N MET A 5 -9.11 5.41 -2.68
CA MET A 5 -10.27 6.29 -2.66
C MET A 5 -11.57 5.51 -2.42
N ASN A 6 -11.49 4.18 -2.29
CA ASN A 6 -12.62 3.28 -2.10
C ASN A 6 -13.68 3.42 -3.22
N ILE A 7 -13.22 3.51 -4.47
CA ILE A 7 -14.07 3.53 -5.68
C ILE A 7 -13.61 2.45 -6.67
N PRO A 8 -14.51 1.94 -7.55
CA PRO A 8 -14.14 1.12 -8.70
C PRO A 8 -13.23 1.87 -9.70
N VAL A 9 -12.44 1.14 -10.47
CA VAL A 9 -11.53 1.72 -11.48
C VAL A 9 -12.31 2.45 -12.58
N GLU A 10 -13.50 1.93 -12.92
CA GLU A 10 -14.40 2.51 -13.91
C GLU A 10 -14.97 3.86 -13.46
N GLU A 11 -15.10 4.07 -12.15
CA GLU A 11 -15.56 5.34 -11.58
C GLU A 11 -14.45 6.39 -11.57
N LEU A 12 -13.18 5.99 -11.39
CA LEU A 12 -12.05 6.90 -11.40
C LEU A 12 -12.01 7.75 -12.68
N GLY A 13 -12.24 7.13 -13.84
CA GLY A 13 -12.29 7.84 -15.12
C GLY A 13 -13.47 8.80 -15.25
N LYS A 14 -14.62 8.47 -14.64
CA LYS A 14 -15.84 9.30 -14.68
C LYS A 14 -15.75 10.48 -13.71
N GLU A 15 -15.22 10.25 -12.52
CA GLU A 15 -14.99 11.30 -11.53
C GLU A 15 -13.95 12.31 -12.02
N ALA A 16 -12.89 11.84 -12.68
CA ALA A 16 -11.87 12.71 -13.26
C ALA A 16 -12.43 13.73 -14.26
N LEU A 17 -13.55 13.46 -14.94
CA LEU A 17 -14.17 14.42 -15.87
C LEU A 17 -14.85 15.60 -15.17
N LYS A 18 -15.09 15.52 -13.86
CA LYS A 18 -15.80 16.53 -13.06
C LYS A 18 -14.84 17.43 -12.27
N TYR A 19 -13.54 17.29 -12.48
CA TYR A 19 -12.52 18.00 -11.71
C TYR A 19 -12.61 19.52 -11.88
N GLU A 20 -12.19 20.24 -10.85
CA GLU A 20 -12.01 21.70 -10.90
C GLU A 20 -10.53 22.06 -10.83
N LYS A 21 -9.71 21.22 -10.17
CA LYS A 21 -8.30 21.52 -9.94
C LYS A 21 -7.41 20.27 -10.02
N ILE A 22 -6.23 20.44 -10.63
CA ILE A 22 -5.17 19.44 -10.67
C ILE A 22 -4.17 19.74 -9.55
N TYR A 23 -3.82 18.70 -8.80
CA TYR A 23 -2.83 18.72 -7.72
C TYR A 23 -1.57 17.97 -8.15
N PRO A 24 -0.38 18.41 -7.70
CA PRO A 24 0.86 17.69 -7.98
C PRO A 24 0.86 16.32 -7.30
N VAL A 25 1.18 15.28 -8.07
CA VAL A 25 1.35 13.89 -7.61
C VAL A 25 2.65 13.36 -8.22
N ALA A 26 3.42 12.58 -7.45
CA ALA A 26 4.65 11.96 -7.94
C ALA A 26 4.38 11.10 -9.19
N SER A 27 5.16 11.33 -10.24
CA SER A 27 4.86 10.79 -11.57
C SER A 27 5.55 9.47 -11.90
N ARG A 28 6.65 9.15 -11.23
CA ARG A 28 7.52 8.02 -11.61
C ARG A 28 7.20 6.71 -10.91
N CYS A 29 6.99 6.76 -9.60
CA CYS A 29 6.89 5.58 -8.76
C CYS A 29 5.48 5.50 -8.16
N GLY A 30 4.77 4.41 -8.45
CA GLY A 30 3.41 4.18 -7.93
C GLY A 30 3.33 4.18 -6.41
N VAL A 31 4.44 3.85 -5.73
CA VAL A 31 4.56 3.86 -4.28
C VAL A 31 4.56 5.29 -3.71
N PHE A 32 5.30 6.22 -4.31
CA PHE A 32 5.28 7.63 -3.89
C PHE A 32 3.99 8.33 -4.31
N ALA A 33 3.50 8.02 -5.51
CA ALA A 33 2.19 8.49 -5.97
C ALA A 33 1.08 8.09 -4.98
N LYS A 34 1.21 6.91 -4.35
CA LYS A 34 0.27 6.43 -3.32
C LYS A 34 0.31 7.33 -2.09
N THR A 35 1.49 7.74 -1.62
CA THR A 35 1.66 8.68 -0.49
C THR A 35 0.98 10.01 -0.78
N ASP A 36 1.23 10.58 -1.95
CA ASP A 36 0.68 11.87 -2.32
C ASP A 36 -0.84 11.81 -2.39
N VAL A 37 -1.39 10.77 -2.99
CA VAL A 37 -2.85 10.52 -3.02
C VAL A 37 -3.41 10.36 -1.61
N GLN A 38 -2.73 9.62 -0.71
CA GLN A 38 -3.17 9.47 0.68
C GLN A 38 -3.16 10.82 1.44
N ASN A 39 -2.16 11.67 1.19
CA ASN A 39 -2.10 13.01 1.76
C ASN A 39 -3.21 13.92 1.22
N LEU A 40 -3.58 13.80 -0.06
CA LEU A 40 -4.71 14.54 -0.63
C LEU A 40 -6.05 14.06 -0.03
N ILE A 41 -6.21 12.75 0.18
CA ILE A 41 -7.38 12.16 0.86
C ILE A 41 -7.46 12.66 2.30
N SER A 42 -6.35 12.68 3.05
CA SER A 42 -6.36 13.12 4.46
C SER A 42 -6.71 14.61 4.61
N ARG A 43 -6.43 15.43 3.59
CA ARG A 43 -6.83 16.83 3.49
C ARG A 43 -8.25 17.04 2.95
N ASN A 44 -9.00 15.95 2.76
CA ASN A 44 -10.37 15.96 2.29
C ASN A 44 -10.55 16.63 0.91
N ILE A 45 -9.56 16.45 0.02
CA ILE A 45 -9.64 16.92 -1.38
C ILE A 45 -10.68 16.07 -2.14
N PRO A 46 -11.51 16.69 -3.01
CA PRO A 46 -12.53 15.96 -3.77
C PRO A 46 -11.96 14.81 -4.62
N VAL A 47 -12.68 13.69 -4.68
CA VAL A 47 -12.29 12.50 -5.46
C VAL A 47 -12.10 12.81 -6.94
N ALA A 48 -12.91 13.73 -7.50
CA ALA A 48 -12.78 14.19 -8.89
C ALA A 48 -11.41 14.82 -9.17
N ASP A 49 -10.97 15.75 -8.31
CA ASP A 49 -9.68 16.42 -8.42
C ASP A 49 -8.51 15.44 -8.26
N ILE A 50 -8.58 14.53 -7.28
CA ILE A 50 -7.54 13.51 -7.07
C ILE A 50 -7.47 12.58 -8.29
N SER A 51 -8.63 12.14 -8.82
CA SER A 51 -8.71 11.25 -9.97
C SER A 51 -8.09 11.89 -11.21
N MET A 52 -8.40 13.16 -11.49
CA MET A 52 -7.80 13.88 -12.62
C MET A 52 -6.30 14.11 -12.41
N SER A 53 -5.87 14.43 -11.18
CA SER A 53 -4.46 14.61 -10.84
C SER A 53 -3.63 13.34 -11.11
N ILE A 54 -4.19 12.17 -10.81
CA ILE A 54 -3.55 10.87 -11.12
C ILE A 54 -3.46 10.67 -12.63
N LEU A 55 -4.56 10.82 -13.37
CA LEU A 55 -4.57 10.60 -14.81
C LEU A 55 -3.66 11.58 -15.56
N HIS A 56 -3.66 12.84 -15.14
CA HIS A 56 -2.77 13.87 -15.67
C HIS A 56 -1.30 13.50 -15.47
N THR A 57 -0.96 13.05 -14.27
CA THR A 57 0.39 12.60 -13.92
C THR A 57 0.84 11.39 -14.74
N VAL A 58 -0.07 10.44 -15.01
CA VAL A 58 0.22 9.29 -15.90
C VAL A 58 0.51 9.74 -17.33
N ALA A 59 -0.29 10.66 -17.87
CA ALA A 59 -0.06 11.21 -19.21
C ALA A 59 1.26 11.97 -19.30
N LEU A 60 1.52 12.87 -18.35
CA LEU A 60 2.76 13.65 -18.26
C LEU A 60 4.00 12.74 -18.16
N GLN A 61 3.94 11.72 -17.31
CA GLN A 61 5.02 10.75 -17.17
C GLN A 61 5.28 9.99 -18.47
N SER A 62 4.20 9.55 -19.13
CA SER A 62 4.28 8.81 -20.38
C SER A 62 4.97 9.65 -21.47
N ILE A 63 4.56 10.91 -21.63
CA ILE A 63 5.17 11.83 -22.60
C ILE A 63 6.64 12.06 -22.24
N THR A 64 6.92 12.52 -21.02
CA THR A 64 8.27 12.93 -20.62
C THR A 64 9.28 11.79 -20.62
N SER A 65 8.85 10.56 -20.32
CA SER A 65 9.76 9.41 -20.22
C SER A 65 9.85 8.56 -21.48
N LEU A 66 8.76 8.46 -22.25
CA LEU A 66 8.75 7.62 -23.46
C LEU A 66 9.10 8.39 -24.72
N ALA A 67 8.84 9.71 -24.78
CA ALA A 67 9.20 10.52 -25.96
C ALA A 67 10.72 10.55 -26.20
N ARG A 68 11.54 10.38 -25.14
CA ARG A 68 13.02 10.37 -25.23
C ARG A 68 13.58 11.54 -26.05
N GLY A 69 13.01 12.73 -25.87
CA GLY A 69 13.40 13.95 -26.57
C GLY A 69 12.95 14.06 -28.03
N ARG A 70 12.01 13.21 -28.48
CA ARG A 70 11.38 13.31 -29.79
C ARG A 70 10.08 14.11 -29.70
N ASP A 71 9.84 14.93 -30.70
CA ASP A 71 8.55 15.62 -30.84
C ASP A 71 7.46 14.62 -31.21
N ILE A 72 6.32 14.72 -30.52
CA ILE A 72 5.13 13.92 -30.81
C ILE A 72 4.23 14.77 -31.70
N THR A 73 4.02 14.32 -32.95
CA THR A 73 3.24 15.05 -33.95
C THR A 73 1.95 14.31 -34.31
N PRO A 74 0.86 15.02 -34.66
CA PRO A 74 -0.37 14.39 -35.16
C PRO A 74 -0.16 13.57 -36.44
N LYS A 75 -0.92 12.50 -36.69
CA LYS A 75 -1.97 11.93 -35.82
C LYS A 75 -1.40 10.97 -34.78
N ILE A 76 -2.02 10.94 -33.59
CA ILE A 76 -1.67 9.99 -32.52
C ILE A 76 -2.70 8.88 -32.46
N LEU A 77 -2.23 7.63 -32.44
CA LEU A 77 -3.06 6.46 -32.25
C LEU A 77 -3.17 6.11 -30.75
N CYS A 78 -4.38 6.10 -30.22
CA CYS A 78 -4.69 5.71 -28.84
C CYS A 78 -5.03 4.22 -28.79
N ILE A 79 -4.18 3.41 -28.14
CA ILE A 79 -4.36 1.94 -28.01
C ILE A 79 -4.19 1.46 -26.57
N GLY A 80 -4.75 0.28 -26.28
CA GLY A 80 -4.67 -0.36 -24.96
C GLY A 80 -5.77 0.08 -23.99
N GLY A 81 -6.12 -0.80 -23.06
CA GLY A 81 -7.29 -0.67 -22.18
C GLY A 81 -7.49 0.71 -21.56
N PRO A 82 -6.49 1.31 -20.87
CA PRO A 82 -6.68 2.64 -20.26
C PRO A 82 -7.04 3.74 -21.27
N LEU A 83 -6.36 3.79 -22.42
CA LEU A 83 -6.65 4.76 -23.47
C LEU A 83 -7.94 4.42 -24.23
N THR A 84 -8.45 3.19 -24.17
CA THR A 84 -9.76 2.81 -24.70
C THR A 84 -10.90 3.24 -23.76
N PHE A 85 -10.79 2.91 -22.47
CA PHE A 85 -11.90 3.01 -21.53
C PHE A 85 -11.94 4.30 -20.71
N ILE A 86 -10.86 5.09 -20.68
CA ILE A 86 -10.76 6.28 -19.82
C ILE A 86 -10.64 7.57 -20.68
N PRO A 87 -11.76 8.25 -21.01
CA PRO A 87 -11.73 9.49 -21.77
C PRO A 87 -10.89 10.60 -21.13
N ALA A 88 -10.97 10.76 -19.80
CA ALA A 88 -10.20 11.78 -19.08
C ALA A 88 -8.68 11.63 -19.27
N LEU A 89 -8.19 10.39 -19.41
CA LEU A 89 -6.78 10.14 -19.69
C LEU A 89 -6.40 10.60 -21.11
N ARG A 90 -7.24 10.29 -22.10
CA ARG A 90 -7.04 10.77 -23.48
C ARG A 90 -7.06 12.29 -23.56
N ASN A 91 -8.01 12.94 -22.88
CA ASN A 91 -8.10 14.39 -22.82
C ASN A 91 -6.81 14.98 -22.25
N SER A 92 -6.27 14.39 -21.17
CA SER A 92 -5.00 14.85 -20.62
C SER A 92 -3.81 14.72 -21.58
N PHE A 93 -3.77 13.69 -22.42
CA PHE A 93 -2.76 13.60 -23.48
C PHE A 93 -2.95 14.70 -24.53
N GLY A 94 -4.20 14.98 -24.93
CA GLY A 94 -4.53 16.08 -25.83
C GLY A 94 -4.08 17.44 -25.29
N ASP A 95 -4.43 17.73 -24.04
CA ASP A 95 -4.09 18.98 -23.36
C ASP A 95 -2.56 19.16 -23.24
N LEU A 96 -1.84 18.12 -22.80
CA LEU A 96 -0.38 18.17 -22.61
C LEU A 96 0.39 18.29 -23.93
N LEU A 97 -0.16 17.78 -25.03
CA LEU A 97 0.46 17.82 -26.35
C LEU A 97 -0.05 18.99 -27.21
N ASN A 98 -0.97 19.82 -26.68
CA ASN A 98 -1.68 20.86 -27.43
C ASN A 98 -2.32 20.32 -28.71
N MET A 99 -3.07 19.23 -28.61
CA MET A 99 -3.72 18.56 -29.74
C MET A 99 -5.24 18.54 -29.60
N ASP A 100 -5.92 18.61 -30.74
CA ASP A 100 -7.38 18.54 -30.80
C ASP A 100 -7.87 17.09 -30.78
N ALA A 101 -9.14 16.89 -30.45
CA ALA A 101 -9.77 15.56 -30.46
C ALA A 101 -9.68 14.85 -31.82
N SER A 102 -9.59 15.60 -32.94
CA SER A 102 -9.42 15.04 -34.29
C SER A 102 -8.03 14.47 -34.57
N ASP A 103 -7.03 14.84 -33.77
CA ASP A 103 -5.65 14.35 -33.87
C ASP A 103 -5.46 13.05 -33.11
N LEU A 104 -6.31 12.78 -32.11
CA LEU A 104 -6.34 11.54 -31.34
C LEU A 104 -7.25 10.53 -32.03
N VAL A 105 -6.65 9.55 -32.69
CA VAL A 105 -7.37 8.44 -33.34
C VAL A 105 -7.59 7.33 -32.33
N LEU A 106 -8.86 7.02 -32.05
CA LEU A 106 -9.27 5.89 -31.23
C LEU A 106 -9.92 4.82 -32.12
N PRO A 107 -9.19 3.74 -32.48
CA PRO A 107 -9.78 2.62 -33.22
C PRO A 107 -10.86 1.91 -32.39
N GLU A 108 -11.82 1.33 -33.09
CA GLU A 108 -12.75 0.38 -32.48
C GLU A 108 -11.97 -0.81 -31.92
N ASN A 109 -12.34 -1.27 -30.71
CA ASN A 109 -11.68 -2.38 -30.00
C ASN A 109 -10.15 -2.21 -29.84
N SER A 110 -9.70 -0.96 -29.61
CA SER A 110 -8.29 -0.59 -29.48
C SER A 110 -7.53 -1.26 -28.31
N GLU A 111 -8.23 -1.90 -27.38
CA GLU A 111 -7.67 -2.74 -26.33
C GLU A 111 -7.09 -4.06 -26.87
N TYR A 112 -7.56 -4.55 -28.01
CA TYR A 112 -7.08 -5.79 -28.65
C TYR A 112 -6.00 -5.57 -29.71
N PHE A 113 -5.54 -4.33 -29.89
CA PHE A 113 -4.57 -3.99 -30.94
C PHE A 113 -3.30 -4.87 -30.91
N PRO A 114 -2.70 -5.20 -29.75
CA PRO A 114 -1.58 -6.14 -29.69
C PRO A 114 -1.93 -7.55 -30.15
N ALA A 115 -3.14 -8.04 -29.83
CA ALA A 115 -3.61 -9.37 -30.21
C ALA A 115 -3.85 -9.46 -31.73
N TRP A 116 -4.42 -8.40 -32.33
CA TRP A 116 -4.54 -8.31 -33.79
C TRP A 116 -3.18 -8.27 -34.48
N GLY A 117 -2.23 -7.50 -33.93
CA GLY A 117 -0.87 -7.48 -34.43
C GLY A 117 -0.21 -8.87 -34.40
N CYS A 118 -0.41 -9.62 -33.32
CA CYS A 118 0.05 -11.00 -33.21
C CYS A 118 -0.57 -11.90 -34.29
N ALA A 119 -1.90 -11.87 -34.45
CA ALA A 119 -2.61 -12.66 -35.44
C ALA A 119 -2.18 -12.34 -36.89
N LEU A 120 -1.94 -11.05 -37.21
CA LEU A 120 -1.48 -10.61 -38.52
C LEU A 120 -0.01 -10.96 -38.82
N CYS A 121 0.82 -11.05 -37.78
CA CYS A 121 2.24 -11.39 -37.91
C CYS A 121 2.51 -12.90 -37.94
N CYS A 122 1.48 -13.74 -37.73
CA CYS A 122 1.59 -15.19 -37.76
C CYS A 122 2.05 -15.66 -39.15
N ARG A 123 3.13 -16.44 -39.19
CA ARG A 123 3.68 -17.06 -40.40
C ARG A 123 3.19 -18.49 -40.52
N GLU A 124 3.18 -19.02 -41.75
CA GLU A 124 2.75 -20.41 -42.00
C GLU A 124 3.59 -21.45 -41.22
N ASP A 125 4.86 -21.14 -40.94
CA ASP A 125 5.78 -22.00 -40.19
C ASP A 125 5.78 -21.75 -38.66
N ASP A 126 4.96 -20.81 -38.17
CA ASP A 126 4.91 -20.54 -36.74
C ASP A 126 4.26 -21.72 -35.99
N ASN A 127 4.88 -22.15 -34.90
CA ASN A 127 4.38 -23.25 -34.09
C ASN A 127 3.16 -22.79 -33.28
N ILE A 128 1.98 -23.05 -33.81
CA ILE A 128 0.70 -22.77 -33.13
C ILE A 128 0.48 -23.83 -32.06
N GLN A 129 0.45 -23.42 -30.80
CA GLN A 129 0.09 -24.28 -29.67
C GLN A 129 -1.23 -23.85 -29.06
N GLU A 130 -2.06 -24.82 -28.69
CA GLU A 130 -3.23 -24.53 -27.86
C GLU A 130 -2.78 -24.12 -26.46
N LEU A 131 -3.45 -23.10 -25.90
CA LEU A 131 -3.20 -22.65 -24.54
C LEU A 131 -3.30 -23.80 -23.54
N THR A 132 -4.24 -24.72 -23.75
CA THR A 132 -4.42 -25.92 -22.92
C THR A 132 -3.14 -26.76 -22.87
N SER A 133 -2.47 -26.98 -24.01
CA SER A 133 -1.21 -27.73 -24.08
C SER A 133 -0.08 -27.01 -23.35
N VAL A 134 -0.02 -25.68 -23.47
CA VAL A 134 0.97 -24.86 -22.75
C VAL A 134 0.76 -24.94 -21.23
N VAL A 135 -0.49 -24.88 -20.77
CA VAL A 135 -0.85 -25.00 -19.35
C VAL A 135 -0.50 -26.39 -18.81
N LEU A 136 -0.86 -27.45 -19.54
CA LEU A 136 -0.53 -28.83 -19.17
C LEU A 136 0.98 -29.05 -19.04
N ASN A 137 1.75 -28.55 -20.02
CA ASN A 137 3.21 -28.65 -19.99
C ASN A 137 3.81 -27.94 -18.76
N MET A 138 3.30 -26.75 -18.38
CA MET A 138 3.75 -26.05 -17.18
C MET A 138 3.43 -26.82 -15.89
N THR A 139 2.28 -27.48 -15.82
CA THR A 139 1.90 -28.29 -14.66
C THR A 139 2.73 -29.58 -14.55
N GLU A 140 3.07 -30.23 -15.67
CA GLU A 140 3.90 -31.44 -15.68
C GLU A 140 5.38 -31.14 -15.39
N THR A 141 5.89 -29.97 -15.77
CA THR A 141 7.26 -29.55 -15.40
C THR A 141 7.47 -29.34 -13.91
N ASN A 142 6.40 -29.05 -13.15
CA ASN A 142 6.48 -28.98 -11.68
C ASN A 142 6.61 -30.35 -11.02
N GLU A 143 6.17 -31.43 -11.69
CA GLU A 143 6.29 -32.81 -11.16
C GLU A 143 7.64 -33.46 -11.51
N THR A 144 8.29 -33.01 -12.57
CA THR A 144 9.53 -33.62 -13.10
C THR A 144 10.82 -32.90 -12.68
N GLY A 145 10.73 -31.80 -11.92
CA GLY A 145 11.87 -31.16 -11.26
C GLY A 145 12.97 -30.68 -12.22
N ILE A 146 12.64 -30.39 -13.48
CA ILE A 146 13.61 -29.88 -14.45
C ILE A 146 14.00 -28.47 -14.00
N PRO A 147 15.25 -28.24 -13.57
CA PRO A 147 15.67 -26.93 -13.11
C PRO A 147 15.68 -26.01 -14.33
N VAL A 148 14.85 -24.96 -14.28
CA VAL A 148 15.03 -23.79 -15.15
C VAL A 148 16.41 -23.26 -14.83
N SER A 149 17.40 -23.64 -15.64
CA SER A 149 18.81 -23.30 -15.44
C SER A 149 19.03 -21.84 -15.86
N ASP A 150 18.35 -20.91 -15.20
CA ASP A 150 18.71 -19.51 -15.33
C ASP A 150 19.94 -19.30 -14.45
N LYS A 151 21.11 -19.09 -15.08
CA LYS A 151 22.42 -18.98 -14.39
C LYS A 151 22.48 -17.80 -13.41
N ASN A 152 21.46 -16.93 -13.41
CA ASN A 152 21.31 -15.79 -12.52
C ASN A 152 20.20 -15.99 -11.47
N ALA A 153 19.61 -17.18 -11.34
CA ALA A 153 18.65 -17.44 -10.28
C ALA A 153 19.36 -17.45 -8.93
N LEU A 154 18.80 -16.71 -7.96
CA LEU A 154 19.22 -16.85 -6.57
C LEU A 154 18.92 -18.29 -6.11
N PRO A 155 19.76 -18.86 -5.22
CA PRO A 155 19.44 -20.16 -4.63
C PRO A 155 18.09 -20.09 -3.92
N VAL A 156 17.34 -21.20 -4.00
CA VAL A 156 16.08 -21.33 -3.27
C VAL A 156 16.32 -21.16 -1.77
N LEU A 157 15.40 -20.50 -1.08
CA LEU A 157 15.49 -20.27 0.37
C LEU A 157 15.39 -21.58 1.17
N PHE A 158 14.61 -22.53 0.66
CA PHE A 158 14.41 -23.86 1.23
C PHE A 158 14.35 -24.86 0.08
N ASN A 159 15.00 -26.02 0.24
CA ASN A 159 15.04 -27.05 -0.79
C ASN A 159 13.80 -27.95 -0.77
N ASN A 160 13.07 -27.97 0.35
CA ASN A 160 11.86 -28.74 0.56
C ASN A 160 11.03 -28.16 1.72
N GLU A 161 9.80 -28.67 1.87
CA GLU A 161 8.87 -28.25 2.92
C GLU A 161 9.39 -28.56 4.33
N ASP A 162 10.13 -29.66 4.51
CA ASP A 162 10.69 -30.06 5.81
C ASP A 162 11.72 -29.03 6.32
N GLU A 163 12.56 -28.49 5.43
CA GLU A 163 13.52 -27.43 5.75
C GLU A 163 12.82 -26.12 6.15
N TYR A 164 11.72 -25.79 5.45
CA TYR A 164 10.90 -24.64 5.78
C TYR A 164 10.24 -24.77 7.17
N GLU A 165 9.64 -25.93 7.47
CA GLU A 165 9.00 -26.18 8.77
C GLU A 165 10.03 -26.27 9.91
N ASP A 166 11.22 -26.84 9.66
CA ASP A 166 12.33 -26.82 10.63
C ASP A 166 12.77 -25.38 10.95
N TRP A 167 13.00 -24.54 9.94
CA TRP A 167 13.33 -23.12 10.13
C TRP A 167 12.23 -22.39 10.92
N LYS A 168 10.97 -22.62 10.56
CA LYS A 168 9.80 -22.02 11.21
C LYS A 168 9.68 -22.41 12.67
N SER A 169 10.02 -23.66 13.02
CA SER A 169 10.06 -24.15 14.40
C SER A 169 11.20 -23.55 15.23
N LYS A 170 12.35 -23.30 14.60
CA LYS A 170 13.54 -22.72 15.24
C LYS A 170 13.47 -21.20 15.39
N ARG A 171 12.59 -20.53 14.66
CA ARG A 171 12.39 -19.09 14.74
C ARG A 171 12.00 -18.67 16.15
N LYS A 172 12.85 -17.87 16.80
CA LYS A 172 12.59 -17.32 18.13
C LYS A 172 11.73 -16.06 18.01
N ILE A 173 10.51 -16.11 18.54
CA ILE A 173 9.62 -14.94 18.67
C ILE A 173 9.53 -14.57 20.15
N LYS A 174 10.10 -13.42 20.52
CA LYS A 174 9.94 -12.86 21.87
C LYS A 174 8.53 -12.31 22.02
N ARG A 175 7.77 -12.84 22.97
CA ARG A 175 6.39 -12.40 23.25
C ARG A 175 6.38 -11.32 24.32
N LEU A 176 5.52 -10.32 24.13
CA LEU A 176 5.20 -9.33 25.17
C LEU A 176 4.49 -10.00 26.34
N LYS A 177 4.75 -9.51 27.56
CA LYS A 177 3.96 -9.86 28.74
C LYS A 177 2.52 -9.42 28.51
N ARG A 178 1.55 -10.28 28.80
CA ARG A 178 0.12 -10.03 28.60
C ARG A 178 -0.64 -10.32 29.89
N GLU A 179 -1.68 -9.54 30.14
CA GLU A 179 -2.68 -9.81 31.17
C GLU A 179 -4.05 -9.63 30.54
N GLU A 180 -5.01 -10.49 30.88
CA GLU A 180 -6.36 -10.31 30.37
C GLU A 180 -7.02 -9.10 31.02
N LEU A 181 -7.62 -8.22 30.22
CA LEU A 181 -8.47 -7.14 30.73
C LEU A 181 -9.55 -7.75 31.63
N GLY A 182 -9.81 -7.17 32.81
CA GLY A 182 -10.82 -7.65 33.76
C GLY A 182 -10.29 -8.41 34.97
N VAL A 183 -9.04 -8.89 34.92
CA VAL A 183 -8.35 -9.51 36.08
C VAL A 183 -8.27 -8.52 37.25
N ARG A 184 -7.97 -7.25 36.93
CA ARG A 184 -7.94 -6.14 37.88
C ARG A 184 -9.06 -5.16 37.57
N LYS A 185 -9.74 -4.68 38.61
CA LYS A 185 -10.93 -3.81 38.48
C LYS A 185 -10.61 -2.33 38.41
N ASN A 186 -9.46 -1.92 38.93
CA ASN A 186 -8.95 -0.56 38.78
C ASN A 186 -7.55 -0.68 38.20
N ILE A 187 -7.32 -0.04 37.05
CA ILE A 187 -6.03 -0.08 36.37
C ILE A 187 -5.62 1.33 35.96
N GLU A 188 -4.35 1.64 36.18
CA GLU A 188 -3.70 2.76 35.50
C GLU A 188 -3.03 2.20 34.25
N CYS A 189 -3.18 2.87 33.11
CA CYS A 189 -2.72 2.35 31.84
C CYS A 189 -2.10 3.41 30.92
N PHE A 190 -1.41 2.94 29.88
CA PHE A 190 -0.74 3.75 28.87
C PHE A 190 -1.29 3.43 27.48
N LEU A 191 -1.60 4.45 26.69
CA LEU A 191 -2.17 4.32 25.35
C LEU A 191 -1.12 4.59 24.28
N GLY A 192 -0.93 3.65 23.35
CA GLY A 192 -0.14 3.85 22.14
C GLY A 192 -1.00 3.67 20.88
N ILE A 193 -0.93 4.62 19.95
CA ILE A 193 -1.61 4.54 18.65
C ILE A 193 -0.58 4.69 17.52
N ASP A 194 -0.45 3.66 16.68
CA ASP A 194 0.27 3.76 15.41
C ASP A 194 -0.73 3.99 14.27
N SER A 195 -0.70 5.20 13.73
CA SER A 195 -1.53 5.64 12.61
C SER A 195 -0.72 5.56 11.31
N GLY A 196 -0.57 4.34 10.81
CA GLY A 196 0.11 4.07 9.55
C GLY A 196 -0.70 4.46 8.32
N SER A 197 -0.05 4.48 7.16
CA SER A 197 -0.68 4.86 5.89
C SER A 197 -1.83 3.93 5.47
N THR A 198 -1.74 2.64 5.80
CA THR A 198 -2.75 1.62 5.44
C THR A 198 -3.55 1.11 6.63
N THR A 199 -3.00 1.20 7.84
CA THR A 199 -3.56 0.54 9.02
C THR A 199 -3.47 1.43 10.25
N THR A 200 -4.43 1.23 11.16
CA THR A 200 -4.39 1.81 12.50
C THR A 200 -4.16 0.67 13.49
N LYS A 201 -3.22 0.86 14.40
CA LYS A 201 -2.93 -0.05 15.51
C LYS A 201 -3.10 0.68 16.82
N ILE A 202 -3.70 0.02 17.81
CA ILE A 202 -3.78 0.53 19.18
C ILE A 202 -3.22 -0.53 20.11
N LEU A 203 -2.47 -0.08 21.10
CA LEU A 203 -1.89 -0.92 22.13
C LEU A 203 -2.09 -0.23 23.47
N ILE A 204 -2.59 -0.97 24.47
CA ILE A 204 -2.73 -0.46 25.84
C ILE A 204 -1.94 -1.36 26.78
N LEU A 205 -1.04 -0.73 27.55
CA LEU A 205 -0.26 -1.38 28.59
C LEU A 205 -0.81 -0.98 29.96
N ASP A 206 -0.73 -1.89 30.93
CA ASP A 206 -0.97 -1.57 32.34
C ASP A 206 0.28 -0.95 33.00
N GLU A 207 0.17 -0.57 34.27
CA GLU A 207 1.26 0.01 35.06
C GLU A 207 2.44 -0.95 35.32
N ASN A 208 2.24 -2.24 35.08
CA ASN A 208 3.28 -3.28 35.15
C ASN A 208 3.84 -3.62 33.76
N GLU A 209 3.57 -2.77 32.77
CA GLU A 209 3.98 -2.91 31.36
C GLU A 209 3.43 -4.18 30.69
N ARG A 210 2.29 -4.70 31.15
CA ARG A 210 1.64 -5.85 30.53
C ARG A 210 0.64 -5.37 29.51
N LEU A 211 0.64 -6.03 28.37
CA LEU A 211 -0.29 -5.79 27.29
C LEU A 211 -1.69 -6.29 27.65
N ILE A 212 -2.63 -5.36 27.80
CA ILE A 212 -4.02 -5.65 28.19
C ILE A 212 -5.02 -5.51 27.04
N TYR A 213 -4.67 -4.76 26.00
CA TYR A 213 -5.52 -4.58 24.83
C TYR A 213 -4.70 -4.33 23.55
N THR A 214 -5.19 -4.87 22.44
CA THR A 214 -4.66 -4.62 21.09
C THR A 214 -5.78 -4.45 20.09
N PHE A 215 -5.62 -3.49 19.19
CA PHE A 215 -6.46 -3.33 18.00
C PHE A 215 -5.56 -3.23 16.78
N TYR A 216 -5.93 -3.89 15.69
CA TYR A 216 -5.25 -3.77 14.41
C TYR A 216 -6.25 -3.90 13.27
N ALA A 217 -6.38 -2.84 12.47
CA ALA A 217 -7.34 -2.83 11.37
C ALA A 217 -6.88 -1.94 10.20
N PRO A 218 -7.32 -2.23 8.96
CA PRO A 218 -7.13 -1.34 7.82
C PRO A 218 -7.86 -0.02 8.05
N ASN A 219 -7.20 1.11 7.83
CA ASN A 219 -7.81 2.44 8.03
C ASN A 219 -8.78 2.84 6.90
N LYS A 220 -8.67 2.21 5.72
CA LYS A 220 -9.48 2.49 4.53
C LYS A 220 -9.58 3.99 4.18
N GLY A 221 -8.46 4.71 4.32
CA GLY A 221 -8.38 6.14 4.03
C GLY A 221 -8.90 7.07 5.13
N ASN A 222 -9.44 6.54 6.23
CA ASN A 222 -9.87 7.34 7.38
C ASN A 222 -9.25 6.84 8.70
N PRO A 223 -7.98 7.22 8.98
CA PRO A 223 -7.26 6.77 10.17
C PRO A 223 -7.90 7.23 11.48
N LEU A 224 -8.45 8.44 11.54
CA LEU A 224 -9.10 8.98 12.75
C LEU A 224 -10.34 8.17 13.11
N LYS A 225 -11.25 7.95 12.16
CA LYS A 225 -12.44 7.12 12.39
C LYS A 225 -12.05 5.73 12.89
N LYS A 226 -11.04 5.13 12.27
CA LYS A 226 -10.60 3.78 12.65
C LYS A 226 -9.96 3.74 14.05
N ALA A 227 -9.25 4.79 14.45
CA ALA A 227 -8.73 4.92 15.81
C ALA A 227 -9.85 5.06 16.85
N ILE A 228 -10.86 5.89 16.57
CA ILE A 228 -12.04 6.04 17.42
C ILE A 228 -12.77 4.70 17.58
N GLU A 229 -13.02 3.97 16.49
CA GLU A 229 -13.66 2.65 16.54
C GLU A 229 -12.89 1.65 17.44
N GLY A 230 -11.56 1.66 17.37
CA GLY A 230 -10.71 0.81 18.22
C GLY A 230 -10.74 1.22 19.70
N LEU A 231 -10.76 2.52 19.99
CA LEU A 231 -10.92 3.00 21.37
C LEU A 231 -12.31 2.66 21.91
N GLU A 232 -13.38 2.94 21.16
CA GLU A 232 -14.74 2.60 21.58
C GLU A 232 -14.88 1.10 21.87
N GLN A 233 -14.19 0.24 21.10
CA GLN A 233 -14.14 -1.19 21.40
C GLN A 233 -13.48 -1.47 22.76
N PHE A 234 -12.33 -0.85 23.06
CA PHE A 234 -11.70 -0.97 24.37
C PHE A 234 -12.61 -0.50 25.52
N TYR A 235 -13.26 0.66 25.36
CA TYR A 235 -14.19 1.19 26.39
C TYR A 235 -15.34 0.22 26.67
N ARG A 236 -15.94 -0.37 25.62
CA ARG A 236 -16.99 -1.40 25.78
C ARG A 236 -16.47 -2.64 26.49
N GLU A 237 -15.31 -3.18 26.08
CA GLU A 237 -14.71 -4.35 26.72
C GLU A 237 -14.37 -4.10 28.20
N ALA A 238 -13.92 -2.90 28.55
CA ALA A 238 -13.66 -2.51 29.93
C ALA A 238 -14.96 -2.41 30.75
N GLU A 239 -16.01 -1.80 30.21
CA GLU A 239 -17.33 -1.68 30.85
C GLU A 239 -17.97 -3.05 31.10
N GLU A 240 -18.00 -3.92 30.10
CA GLU A 240 -18.54 -5.29 30.20
C GLU A 240 -17.83 -6.10 31.29
N LYS A 241 -16.53 -5.88 31.47
CA LYS A 241 -15.72 -6.55 32.48
C LYS A 241 -15.69 -5.81 33.83
N GLY A 242 -16.40 -4.68 33.95
CA GLY A 242 -16.46 -3.86 35.15
C GLY A 242 -15.11 -3.28 35.56
N VAL A 243 -14.28 -2.90 34.58
CA VAL A 243 -12.95 -2.31 34.78
C VAL A 243 -13.07 -0.78 34.74
N SER A 244 -12.67 -0.15 35.84
CA SER A 244 -12.36 1.27 35.88
C SER A 244 -10.90 1.48 35.48
N PHE A 245 -10.63 2.46 34.63
CA PHE A 245 -9.28 2.74 34.17
C PHE A 245 -8.99 4.24 34.04
N SER A 246 -7.72 4.60 34.09
CA SER A 246 -7.22 5.94 33.78
C SER A 246 -5.97 5.84 32.92
N PHE A 247 -5.90 6.66 31.86
CA PHE A 247 -4.69 6.80 31.07
C PHE A 247 -3.70 7.73 31.77
N ALA A 248 -2.55 7.21 32.20
CA ALA A 248 -1.48 8.01 32.79
C ALA A 248 -0.66 8.76 31.73
N ALA A 249 -0.52 8.17 30.54
CA ALA A 249 0.02 8.84 29.36
C ALA A 249 -0.48 8.21 28.07
N SER A 250 -0.42 8.99 27.00
CA SER A 250 -0.84 8.59 25.67
C SER A 250 0.09 9.12 24.60
N ALA A 251 0.35 8.31 23.57
CA ALA A 251 1.24 8.66 22.47
C ALA A 251 0.70 8.19 21.12
N ALA A 252 0.95 8.98 20.08
CA ALA A 252 0.77 8.58 18.69
C ALA A 252 2.10 8.55 17.92
N THR A 253 2.14 7.72 16.87
CA THR A 253 3.22 7.63 15.90
C THR A 253 2.64 7.34 14.50
N GLY A 254 3.48 7.44 13.47
CA GLY A 254 3.15 7.11 12.08
C GLY A 254 2.66 8.32 11.29
N TYR A 255 2.26 8.10 10.04
CA TYR A 255 1.85 9.17 9.12
C TYR A 255 0.68 10.02 9.63
N GLY A 256 -0.22 9.42 10.41
CA GLY A 256 -1.36 10.11 11.03
C GLY A 256 -1.08 10.68 12.41
N GLU A 257 0.17 10.71 12.89
CA GLU A 257 0.55 11.15 14.25
C GLU A 257 -0.11 12.48 14.63
N ASP A 258 0.16 13.55 13.88
CA ASP A 258 -0.32 14.90 14.20
C ASP A 258 -1.86 14.97 14.22
N LEU A 259 -2.50 14.29 13.27
CA LEU A 259 -3.95 14.21 13.17
C LEU A 259 -4.55 13.51 14.39
N ILE A 260 -4.05 12.33 14.74
CA ILE A 260 -4.56 11.52 15.84
C ILE A 260 -4.29 12.20 17.17
N LYS A 261 -3.08 12.73 17.38
CA LYS A 261 -2.71 13.47 18.58
C LYS A 261 -3.64 14.66 18.80
N SER A 262 -3.84 15.49 17.78
CA SER A 262 -4.66 16.70 17.89
C SER A 262 -6.15 16.37 18.07
N ALA A 263 -6.65 15.36 17.36
CA ALA A 263 -8.07 15.01 17.39
C ALA A 263 -8.50 14.31 18.70
N LEU A 264 -7.61 13.49 19.28
CA LEU A 264 -7.90 12.74 20.50
C LEU A 264 -7.29 13.36 21.77
N GLY A 265 -6.55 14.46 21.63
CA GLY A 265 -5.90 15.15 22.76
C GLY A 265 -4.79 14.32 23.42
N LEU A 266 -3.99 13.59 22.64
CA LEU A 266 -2.93 12.75 23.19
C LEU A 266 -1.75 13.58 23.70
N ASP A 267 -1.07 13.08 24.72
CA ASP A 267 0.01 13.80 25.40
C ASP A 267 1.23 13.97 24.49
N PHE A 268 1.60 12.91 23.78
CA PHE A 268 2.83 12.84 23.00
C PHE A 268 2.60 12.49 21.53
N GLY A 269 3.42 13.10 20.68
CA GLY A 269 3.68 12.65 19.31
C GLY A 269 5.11 12.15 19.27
N ILE A 270 5.31 10.92 18.80
CA ILE A 270 6.59 10.24 18.80
C ILE A 270 6.95 9.85 17.37
N VAL A 271 8.14 10.25 16.95
CA VAL A 271 8.71 9.87 15.65
C VAL A 271 8.77 8.35 15.54
N GLU A 272 8.26 7.80 14.44
CA GLU A 272 8.15 6.36 14.17
C GLU A 272 9.46 5.59 14.40
N THR A 273 10.60 6.12 13.96
CA THR A 273 11.90 5.48 14.15
C THR A 273 12.26 5.34 15.63
N MET A 274 11.93 6.35 16.45
CA MET A 274 12.14 6.31 17.89
C MET A 274 11.16 5.36 18.57
N ALA A 275 9.91 5.29 18.11
CA ALA A 275 8.92 4.32 18.59
C ALA A 275 9.39 2.88 18.31
N HIS A 276 9.85 2.58 17.09
CA HIS A 276 10.41 1.27 16.71
C HIS A 276 11.62 0.90 17.55
N LEU A 277 12.59 1.81 17.71
CA LEU A 277 13.78 1.55 18.53
C LEU A 277 13.40 1.32 20.00
N SER A 278 12.51 2.14 20.56
CA SER A 278 12.10 2.05 21.97
C SER A 278 11.33 0.76 22.23
N GLY A 279 10.39 0.41 21.35
CA GLY A 279 9.65 -0.85 21.42
C GLY A 279 10.55 -2.08 21.24
N ALA A 280 11.52 -2.02 20.33
CA ALA A 280 12.50 -3.09 20.14
C ALA A 280 13.37 -3.28 21.40
N ARG A 281 13.88 -2.21 22.00
CA ARG A 281 14.66 -2.27 23.25
C ARG A 281 13.85 -2.73 24.45
N TYR A 282 12.55 -2.44 24.47
CA TYR A 282 11.63 -2.97 25.47
C TYR A 282 11.49 -4.50 25.35
N VAL A 283 11.31 -5.01 24.13
CA VAL A 283 11.18 -6.46 23.86
C VAL A 283 12.52 -7.19 24.06
N ASP A 284 13.61 -6.57 23.64
CA ASP A 284 14.96 -7.10 23.70
C ASP A 284 15.98 -6.02 24.06
N PRO A 285 16.40 -5.93 25.33
CA PRO A 285 17.37 -4.92 25.78
C PRO A 285 18.72 -4.97 25.06
N ASP A 286 19.05 -6.13 24.46
CA ASP A 286 20.30 -6.36 23.71
C ASP A 286 20.11 -6.30 22.19
N VAL A 287 18.98 -5.77 21.70
CA VAL A 287 18.76 -5.59 20.26
C VAL A 287 19.88 -4.74 19.64
N SER A 288 20.59 -5.31 18.66
CA SER A 288 21.67 -4.63 17.93
C SER A 288 21.19 -4.00 16.63
N PHE A 289 20.09 -4.52 16.06
CA PHE A 289 19.59 -4.12 14.76
C PHE A 289 18.06 -4.20 14.70
N VAL A 290 17.44 -3.15 14.19
CA VAL A 290 16.00 -3.10 13.87
C VAL A 290 15.85 -2.84 12.38
N LEU A 291 15.17 -3.75 11.68
CA LEU A 291 14.79 -3.59 10.29
C LEU A 291 13.28 -3.46 10.19
N ASP A 292 12.83 -2.26 9.85
CA ASP A 292 11.46 -1.96 9.52
C ASP A 292 11.31 -1.92 8.00
N ILE A 293 10.52 -2.86 7.47
CA ILE A 293 10.27 -2.99 6.04
C ILE A 293 8.88 -2.42 5.77
N GLY A 294 8.85 -1.15 5.38
CA GLY A 294 7.65 -0.48 4.91
C GLY A 294 7.43 -0.71 3.41
N GLY A 295 6.27 -0.27 2.93
CA GLY A 295 5.96 -0.28 1.51
C GLY A 295 6.63 0.86 0.72
N GLN A 296 7.05 1.93 1.41
CA GLN A 296 7.57 3.18 0.81
C GLN A 296 8.99 3.48 1.24
N ASP A 297 9.29 3.22 2.52
CA ASP A 297 10.61 3.33 3.09
C ASP A 297 11.00 2.00 3.75
N ILE A 298 12.32 1.79 3.85
CA ILE A 298 12.90 0.73 4.64
C ILE A 298 13.83 1.43 5.62
N LYS A 299 13.66 1.15 6.91
CA LYS A 299 14.44 1.77 7.97
C LYS A 299 15.31 0.71 8.62
N SER A 300 16.61 0.96 8.63
CA SER A 300 17.61 0.13 9.28
C SER A 300 18.20 0.92 10.43
N ILE A 301 17.98 0.48 11.67
CA ILE A 301 18.46 1.15 12.89
C ILE A 301 19.50 0.25 13.54
N PHE A 302 20.72 0.76 13.65
CA PHE A 302 21.80 0.15 14.41
C PHE A 302 21.84 0.78 15.81
N THR A 303 21.97 -0.02 16.86
CA THR A 303 22.11 0.47 18.25
C THR A 303 23.57 0.47 18.67
N ASP A 304 23.97 1.10 19.78
CA ASP A 304 25.38 1.23 20.19
C ASP A 304 26.18 -0.10 20.32
N LYS A 305 25.49 -1.27 20.29
CA LYS A 305 26.09 -2.61 20.25
C LYS A 305 26.10 -3.25 18.85
N GLY A 306 25.82 -2.50 17.78
CA GLY A 306 25.64 -2.98 16.40
C GLY A 306 26.11 -2.00 15.34
#